data_AF-A0AA41SP31-F1
#
_entry.id   AF-A0AA41SP31-F1
#
_cell.length_a   1.000
_cell.length_b   1.000
_cell.length_c   1.000
_cell.angle_alpha   90.00
_cell.angle_beta   90.00
_cell.angle_gamma   90.00
#
_symmetry.space_group_name_H-M   'P 1'
#
loop_
_entity.id
_entity.type
_entity.pdbx_description
1 polymer ?
#
loop_
_entity_poly.entity_id
_entity_poly.type
_entity_poly.pdbx_seq_one_letter_code
_entity_poly.pdbx_strand_id
1 'polypeptide(L)'
;MVGEERYQVLFLFYEDIKKDPKHEIQKVAQFMGKNLDETVLYKIVQETSFEKMKENPMTNRSTVPKSILDQSISPFMRIGTVGDWKNQFTVAQNEMFDEIYRKKMELLPGTLSR
;
A
#
# COMPACT_ATOMS: atom_id res chain seq x y z
N MET A 1 -4.94 -25.02 -29.70
CA MET A 1 -4.05 -24.55 -28.63
C MET A 1 -4.28 -23.05 -28.51
N VAL A 2 -5.14 -22.62 -27.58
CA VAL A 2 -5.34 -21.20 -27.30
C VAL A 2 -4.19 -20.79 -26.38
N GLY A 3 -3.33 -19.89 -26.86
CA GLY A 3 -2.25 -19.37 -26.02
C GLY A 3 -2.86 -18.65 -24.82
N GLU A 4 -2.41 -18.97 -23.61
CA GLU A 4 -2.76 -18.19 -22.43
C GLU A 4 -2.36 -16.73 -22.68
N GLU A 5 -3.33 -15.82 -22.74
CA GLU A 5 -3.07 -14.38 -22.69
C GLU A 5 -2.43 -14.08 -21.33
N ARG A 6 -1.09 -13.98 -21.31
CA ARG A 6 -0.38 -13.49 -20.12
C ARG A 6 -0.54 -11.98 -20.06
N TYR A 7 -1.50 -11.51 -19.27
CA TYR A 7 -1.60 -10.10 -18.94
C TYR A 7 -0.33 -9.64 -18.23
N GLN A 8 0.28 -8.55 -18.74
CA GLN A 8 1.40 -7.90 -18.07
C GLN A 8 0.87 -7.03 -16.93
N VAL A 9 0.44 -7.68 -15.84
CA VAL A 9 -0.10 -7.04 -14.64
C VAL A 9 0.62 -7.57 -13.42
N LEU A 10 1.13 -6.66 -12.59
CA LEU A 10 1.74 -6.98 -11.30
C LEU A 10 0.76 -6.64 -10.17
N PHE A 11 0.36 -7.65 -9.41
CA PHE A 11 -0.47 -7.47 -8.21
C PHE A 11 0.43 -7.40 -6.96
N LEU A 12 0.23 -6.36 -6.16
CA LEU A 12 1.00 -6.09 -4.93
C LEU A 12 0.03 -5.79 -3.78
N PHE A 13 0.48 -6.06 -2.56
CA PHE A 13 -0.25 -5.77 -1.34
C PHE A 13 0.49 -4.73 -0.52
N TYR A 14 -0.26 -3.82 0.11
CA TYR A 14 0.33 -2.79 0.95
C TYR A 14 1.04 -3.41 2.17
N GLU A 15 0.48 -4.48 2.72
CA GLU A 15 0.99 -5.25 3.84
C GLU A 15 2.35 -5.87 3.54
N ASP A 16 2.52 -6.43 2.33
CA ASP A 16 3.80 -6.99 1.88
C ASP A 16 4.86 -5.88 1.71
N ILE A 17 4.48 -4.73 1.15
CA ILE A 17 5.37 -3.57 1.02
C ILE A 17 5.82 -3.07 2.40
N LYS A 18 4.91 -3.06 3.39
CA LYS A 18 5.24 -2.66 4.76
C LYS A 18 6.13 -3.69 5.48
N LYS A 19 5.95 -4.98 5.18
CA LYS A 19 6.69 -6.09 5.80
C LYS A 19 8.11 -6.22 5.24
N ASP A 20 8.27 -6.17 3.92
CA ASP A 20 9.55 -6.26 3.23
C ASP A 20 9.58 -5.32 2.00
N PRO A 21 9.81 -4.01 2.21
CA PRO A 21 9.83 -3.04 1.12
C PRO A 21 10.95 -3.33 0.10
N LYS A 22 12.08 -3.89 0.55
CA LYS A 22 13.21 -4.22 -0.34
C LYS A 22 12.76 -5.27 -1.36
N HIS A 23 12.11 -6.34 -0.89
CA HIS A 23 11.61 -7.40 -1.76
C HIS A 23 10.56 -6.90 -2.75
N GLU A 24 9.55 -6.16 -2.28
CA GLU A 24 8.48 -5.67 -3.17
C GLU A 24 8.99 -4.65 -4.20
N ILE A 25 9.97 -3.81 -3.85
CA ILE A 25 10.62 -2.89 -4.82
C ILE A 25 11.40 -3.68 -5.87
N GLN A 26 12.12 -4.74 -5.48
CA GLN A 26 12.81 -5.62 -6.45
C GLN A 26 11.81 -6.29 -7.40
N LYS A 27 10.68 -6.76 -6.89
CA LYS A 27 9.60 -7.35 -7.69
C LYS A 27 9.05 -6.37 -8.72
N VAL A 28 8.82 -5.11 -8.33
CA VAL A 28 8.45 -4.02 -9.26
C VAL A 28 9.53 -3.78 -10.31
N ALA A 29 10.80 -3.69 -9.90
CA ALA A 29 11.90 -3.47 -10.84
C ALA A 29 12.03 -4.59 -11.87
N GLN A 30 11.95 -5.85 -11.44
CA GLN A 30 11.99 -7.02 -12.33
C GLN A 30 10.82 -7.03 -13.29
N PHE A 31 9.61 -6.71 -12.83
CA PHE A 31 8.43 -6.58 -13.68
C PHE A 31 8.60 -5.49 -14.75
N MET A 32 9.30 -4.40 -14.42
CA MET A 32 9.68 -3.35 -15.38
C MET A 32 10.89 -3.71 -16.26
N GLY A 33 11.43 -4.93 -16.16
CA GLY A 33 12.62 -5.36 -16.88
C GLY A 33 13.90 -4.64 -16.44
N LYS A 34 13.97 -4.17 -15.19
CA LYS A 34 15.11 -3.46 -14.61
C LYS A 34 15.83 -4.32 -13.58
N ASN A 35 17.16 -4.23 -13.60
CA ASN A 35 18.01 -4.75 -12.53
C ASN A 35 18.50 -3.55 -11.71
N LEU A 36 18.24 -3.57 -10.42
CA LEU A 36 18.74 -2.56 -9.49
C LEU A 36 19.97 -3.09 -8.79
N ASP A 37 21.04 -2.32 -8.74
CA ASP A 37 22.13 -2.59 -7.80
C ASP A 37 21.66 -2.32 -6.35
N GLU A 38 22.39 -2.89 -5.39
CA GLU A 38 22.00 -2.80 -3.98
C GLU A 38 22.00 -1.36 -3.44
N THR A 39 22.85 -0.49 -3.98
CA THR A 39 22.95 0.91 -3.53
C THR A 39 21.72 1.70 -3.95
N VAL A 40 21.31 1.56 -5.22
CA VAL A 40 20.09 2.18 -5.74
C VAL A 40 18.85 1.62 -5.03
N LEU A 41 18.78 0.30 -4.84
CA LEU A 41 17.67 -0.33 -4.13
C LEU A 41 17.53 0.21 -2.70
N TYR A 42 18.64 0.28 -1.95
CA TYR A 42 18.64 0.84 -0.60
C TYR A 42 18.20 2.30 -0.57
N LYS A 43 18.67 3.09 -1.55
CA LYS A 43 18.27 4.50 -1.68
C LYS A 43 16.77 4.63 -1.93
N ILE A 44 16.18 3.79 -2.80
CA ILE A 44 14.73 3.82 -3.03
C ILE A 44 14.00 3.48 -1.73
N VAL A 45 14.37 2.39 -1.04
CA VAL A 45 13.76 2.01 0.25
C VAL A 45 13.76 3.16 1.25
N GLN A 46 14.89 3.88 1.35
CA GLN A 46 14.99 5.05 2.23
C GLN A 46 14.09 6.20 1.77
N GLU A 47 14.21 6.66 0.52
CA GLU A 47 13.48 7.83 0.01
C GLU A 47 11.95 7.60 -0.05
N THR A 48 11.52 6.35 -0.19
CA THR A 48 10.09 5.95 -0.15
C THR A 48 9.63 5.51 1.23
N SER A 49 10.43 5.72 2.28
CA SER A 49 9.96 5.48 3.65
C SER A 49 8.83 6.44 4.00
N PHE A 50 7.96 6.03 4.93
CA PHE A 50 6.82 6.86 5.31
C PHE A 50 7.27 8.21 5.88
N GLU A 51 8.32 8.21 6.70
CA GLU A 51 8.89 9.40 7.34
C GLU A 51 9.43 10.36 6.28
N LYS A 52 10.22 9.85 5.31
CA LYS A 52 10.78 10.66 4.22
C LYS A 52 9.68 11.25 3.34
N MET A 53 8.70 10.44 2.96
CA MET A 53 7.59 10.92 2.13
C MET A 53 6.66 11.89 2.86
N LYS A 54 6.54 11.78 4.19
CA LYS A 54 5.76 12.70 5.03
C LYS A 54 6.40 14.07 5.13
N GLU A 55 7.72 14.14 5.19
CA GLU A 55 8.47 15.40 5.25
C GLU A 55 8.60 16.07 3.89
N ASN A 56 8.57 15.31 2.79
CA ASN A 56 8.78 15.83 1.45
C ASN A 56 7.53 16.56 0.88
N PRO A 57 7.60 17.87 0.59
CA PRO A 57 6.49 18.65 0.03
C PRO A 57 5.94 18.13 -1.31
N MET A 58 6.78 17.44 -2.09
CA MET A 58 6.39 16.87 -3.38
C MET A 58 5.50 15.63 -3.23
N THR A 59 5.49 14.99 -2.07
CA THR A 59 4.74 13.74 -1.82
C THR A 59 3.66 13.88 -0.76
N ASN A 60 3.84 14.75 0.24
CA ASN A 60 2.93 14.89 1.39
C ASN A 60 1.69 15.77 1.13
N ARG A 61 1.52 16.28 -0.11
CA ARG A 61 0.38 17.13 -0.53
C ARG A 61 0.28 18.49 0.18
N SER A 62 1.33 18.95 0.88
CA SER A 62 1.34 20.24 1.59
C SER A 62 1.08 21.46 0.70
N THR A 63 1.33 21.33 -0.61
CA THR A 63 1.08 22.38 -1.60
C THR A 63 -0.37 22.42 -2.12
N VAL A 64 -1.21 21.44 -1.75
CA VAL A 64 -2.63 21.42 -2.11
C VAL A 64 -3.38 22.45 -1.26
N PRO A 65 -4.21 23.33 -1.86
CA PRO A 65 -4.98 24.32 -1.12
C PRO A 65 -5.85 23.71 -0.02
N LYS A 66 -5.95 24.40 1.13
CA LYS A 66 -6.76 24.00 2.28
C LYS A 66 -8.24 23.77 1.93
N SER A 67 -8.77 24.52 0.95
CA SER A 67 -10.14 24.35 0.45
C SER A 67 -10.39 23.01 -0.26
N ILE A 68 -9.34 22.33 -0.71
CA ILE A 68 -9.40 21.02 -1.37
C ILE A 68 -9.02 19.92 -0.39
N LEU A 69 -7.93 20.13 0.37
CA LEU A 69 -7.44 19.16 1.35
C LEU A 69 -6.99 19.90 2.62
N ASP A 70 -7.86 19.91 3.63
CA ASP A 70 -7.54 20.49 4.92
C ASP A 70 -6.69 19.54 5.77
N GLN A 71 -5.37 19.69 5.63
CA GLN A 71 -4.41 18.90 6.39
C GLN A 71 -4.30 19.25 7.88
N SER A 72 -4.94 20.34 8.33
CA SER A 72 -5.00 20.67 9.76
C SER A 72 -6.03 19.81 10.52
N ILE A 73 -7.01 19.24 9.81
CA ILE A 73 -7.95 18.26 10.36
C ILE A 73 -7.29 16.88 10.39
N SER A 74 -6.74 16.45 9.28
CA SER A 74 -5.98 15.20 9.19
C SER A 74 -4.92 15.31 8.10
N PRO A 75 -3.63 15.08 8.40
CA PRO A 75 -2.58 15.14 7.39
C PRO A 75 -2.75 13.99 6.39
N PHE A 76 -2.39 14.23 5.13
CA PHE A 76 -2.47 13.20 4.07
C PHE A 76 -1.65 11.96 4.44
N MET A 77 -0.42 12.17 4.90
CA MET A 77 0.45 11.14 5.46
C MET A 77 0.15 10.94 6.96
N ARG A 78 -0.97 10.27 7.27
CA ARG A 78 -1.52 10.16 8.63
C ARG A 78 -0.70 9.28 9.57
N ILE A 79 -0.72 7.95 9.37
CA ILE A 79 0.01 6.97 10.22
C ILE A 79 0.90 6.03 9.40
N GLY A 80 0.43 5.55 8.23
CA GLY A 80 1.24 4.68 7.38
C GLY A 80 1.55 3.30 7.96
N THR A 81 0.63 2.74 8.77
CA THR A 81 0.78 1.43 9.42
C THR A 81 -0.34 0.47 9.06
N VAL A 82 -0.04 -0.83 9.14
CA VAL A 82 -1.03 -1.92 8.99
C VAL A 82 -1.72 -2.12 10.34
N GLY A 83 -3.04 -2.35 10.31
CA GLY A 83 -3.81 -2.71 11.51
C GLY A 83 -4.38 -1.54 12.30
N ASP A 84 -4.27 -0.29 11.82
CA ASP A 84 -4.85 0.87 12.51
C ASP A 84 -6.39 0.83 12.63
N TRP A 85 -7.05 -0.01 11.83
CA TRP A 85 -8.48 -0.29 11.96
C TRP A 85 -8.86 -0.77 13.37
N LYS A 86 -7.95 -1.47 14.07
CA LYS A 86 -8.14 -1.93 15.45
C LYS A 86 -8.30 -0.79 16.46
N ASN A 87 -7.77 0.39 16.15
CA ASN A 87 -7.91 1.59 16.97
C ASN A 87 -9.19 2.38 16.67
N GLN A 88 -9.92 2.02 15.61
CA GLN A 88 -11.08 2.76 15.12
C GLN A 88 -12.38 1.97 15.30
N PHE A 89 -12.32 0.64 15.12
CA PHE A 89 -13.50 -0.22 15.18
C PHE A 89 -13.78 -0.64 16.62
N THR A 90 -15.05 -0.53 17.03
CA THR A 90 -15.54 -1.31 18.17
C THR A 90 -15.62 -2.79 17.81
N VAL A 91 -15.64 -3.66 18.82
CA VAL A 91 -15.76 -5.12 18.61
C VAL A 91 -16.99 -5.46 17.77
N ALA A 92 -18.16 -4.89 18.11
CA ALA A 92 -19.41 -5.11 17.38
C ALA A 92 -19.35 -4.65 15.91
N GLN A 93 -18.68 -3.52 15.63
CA GLN A 93 -18.50 -3.06 14.25
C GLN A 93 -17.57 -3.99 13.46
N ASN A 94 -16.52 -4.51 14.09
CA ASN A 94 -15.60 -5.42 13.43
C ASN A 94 -16.28 -6.76 13.10
N GLU A 95 -17.03 -7.33 14.03
CA GLU A 95 -17.79 -8.57 13.80
C GLU A 95 -18.79 -8.42 12.65
N MET A 96 -19.53 -7.30 12.62
CA MET A 96 -20.45 -6.99 11.52
C MET A 96 -19.71 -6.84 10.17
N PHE A 97 -18.56 -6.17 10.17
CA PHE A 97 -17.76 -5.99 8.96
C PHE A 97 -17.22 -7.33 8.44
N ASP A 98 -16.69 -8.19 9.33
CA ASP A 98 -16.14 -9.50 8.98
C ASP A 98 -17.20 -10.42 8.36
N GLU A 99 -18.44 -10.39 8.86
CA GLU A 99 -19.55 -11.16 8.28
C GLU A 99 -19.87 -10.71 6.86
N ILE A 100 -19.99 -9.39 6.63
CA ILE A 100 -20.27 -8.81 5.31
C ILE A 100 -19.12 -9.12 4.36
N TYR A 101 -17.88 -8.96 4.83
CA TYR A 101 -16.67 -9.20 4.04
C TYR A 101 -16.60 -10.65 3.58
N ARG A 102 -16.84 -11.61 4.47
CA ARG A 102 -16.83 -13.04 4.14
C ARG A 102 -17.81 -13.37 3.01
N LYS A 103 -19.07 -12.94 3.14
CA LYS A 103 -20.11 -13.17 2.12
C LYS A 103 -19.75 -12.56 0.77
N LYS A 104 -19.14 -11.37 0.75
CA LYS A 104 -18.78 -10.68 -0.50
C LYS A 104 -17.54 -11.27 -1.19
N MET A 105 -16.60 -11.79 -0.41
CA MET A 105 -15.33 -12.29 -0.94
C MET A 105 -15.32 -13.81 -1.20
N GLU A 106 -16.40 -14.53 -0.88
CA GLU A 106 -16.55 -15.98 -1.11
C GLU A 106 -16.27 -16.41 -2.56
N LEU A 107 -16.52 -15.54 -3.54
CA LEU A 107 -16.36 -15.85 -4.97
C LEU A 107 -15.02 -15.36 -5.58
N LEU A 108 -14.13 -14.75 -4.78
CA LEU A 108 -12.85 -14.25 -5.27
C LEU A 108 -11.71 -15.21 -4.91
N PRO A 109 -10.98 -15.76 -5.90
CA PRO A 109 -9.74 -16.48 -5.63
C PRO A 109 -8.65 -15.49 -5.22
N GLY A 110 -8.40 -15.40 -3.91
CA GLY A 110 -7.36 -14.53 -3.34
C GLY A 110 -7.90 -13.73 -2.16
N THR A 111 -7.69 -14.25 -0.95
CA THR A 111 -8.09 -13.58 0.28
C THR A 111 -7.17 -12.40 0.59
N LEU A 112 -7.71 -11.22 0.88
CA LEU A 112 -6.96 -10.06 1.42
C LEU A 112 -6.43 -10.29 2.86
N SER A 113 -6.70 -11.44 3.47
CA SER A 113 -6.18 -11.80 4.79
C SER A 113 -4.85 -12.54 4.65
N ARG A 114 -3.73 -11.83 4.82
CA ARG A 114 -2.44 -12.38 5.22
C ARG A 114 -1.83 -11.53 6.32
#